data_AF-D5BGQ7-F1
#
_entry.id   AF-D5BGQ7-F1
#
_cell.length_a   1.000
_cell.length_b   1.000
_cell.length_c   1.000
_cell.angle_alpha   90.00
_cell.angle_beta   90.00
_cell.angle_gamma   90.00
#
_symmetry.space_group_name_H-M   'P 1'
#
loop_
_entity.id
_entity.type
_entity.pdbx_description
1 polymer ?
#
loop_
_entity_poly.entity_id
_entity_poly.type
_entity_poly.pdbx_seq_one_letter_code
_entity_poly.pdbx_strand_id
1 'polypeptide(L)'
;MEVYHQNEQPNLITPQKWALYIFVAGLPFIGIIMLLVWAFGSDPNYTRKNWAKGMLLLYVILFILSIIFFVFLGGMAFLTSFASQNY
;
A
#
# COMPACT_ATOMS: atom_id res chain seq x y z
N MET A 1 10.89 -30.53 35.92
CA MET A 1 11.06 -30.36 34.46
C MET A 1 10.09 -29.28 34.04
N GLU A 2 10.58 -28.06 33.80
CA GLU A 2 9.73 -27.01 33.23
C GLU A 2 9.39 -27.40 31.79
N VAL A 3 8.10 -27.54 31.50
CA VAL A 3 7.62 -27.75 30.14
C VAL A 3 7.84 -26.42 29.44
N TYR A 4 8.87 -26.32 28.61
CA TYR A 4 9.05 -25.16 27.75
C TYR A 4 7.83 -25.10 26.83
N HIS A 5 6.86 -24.26 27.16
CA HIS A 5 5.92 -23.78 26.16
C HIS A 5 6.80 -23.09 25.12
N GLN A 6 6.92 -23.67 23.92
CA GLN A 6 7.36 -22.94 22.74
C GLN A 6 6.32 -21.84 22.52
N ASN A 7 6.37 -20.81 23.35
CA ASN A 7 5.55 -19.62 23.25
C ASN A 7 5.93 -18.98 21.93
N GLU A 8 5.05 -19.20 20.95
CA GLU A 8 4.82 -18.42 19.75
C GLU A 8 5.86 -17.30 19.60
N GLN A 9 6.93 -17.56 18.85
CA GLN A 9 7.86 -16.48 18.49
C GLN A 9 6.98 -15.35 17.93
N PRO A 10 6.94 -14.16 18.57
CA PRO A 10 6.17 -13.04 18.03
C PRO A 10 6.62 -12.87 16.58
N ASN A 11 5.72 -12.49 15.69
CA ASN A 11 5.99 -12.43 14.25
C ASN A 11 7.10 -11.41 13.91
N LEU A 12 8.34 -11.80 14.16
CA LEU A 12 9.54 -11.03 14.02
C LEU A 12 10.01 -11.19 12.59
N ILE A 13 9.86 -10.12 11.82
CA ILE A 13 10.31 -10.03 10.44
C ILE A 13 11.68 -9.36 10.49
N THR A 14 12.71 -10.04 10.00
CA THR A 14 14.07 -9.48 9.92
C THR A 14 14.14 -8.33 8.90
N PRO A 15 15.11 -7.40 9.02
CA PRO A 15 15.26 -6.29 8.05
C PRO A 15 15.41 -6.75 6.60
N GLN A 16 16.17 -7.83 6.36
CA GLN A 16 16.31 -8.42 5.02
C GLN A 16 14.96 -8.88 4.45
N LYS A 17 14.10 -9.46 5.30
CA LYS A 17 12.76 -9.91 4.90
C LYS A 17 11.83 -8.73 4.65
N TRP A 18 11.93 -7.66 5.45
CA TRP A 18 11.24 -6.40 5.18
C TRP A 18 11.64 -5.78 3.85
N ALA A 19 12.93 -5.76 3.53
CA ALA A 19 13.42 -5.25 2.26
C ALA A 19 12.79 -6.01 1.09
N LEU A 20 12.69 -7.34 1.18
CA LEU A 20 12.00 -8.15 0.17
C LEU A 20 10.51 -7.82 0.07
N TYR A 21 9.81 -7.67 1.19
CA TYR A 21 8.38 -7.33 1.19
C TYR A 21 8.10 -5.97 0.56
N ILE A 22 8.92 -4.97 0.88
CA ILE A 22 8.83 -3.62 0.31
C ILE A 22 9.17 -3.65 -1.18
N PHE A 23 10.21 -4.38 -1.58
CA PHE A 23 10.58 -4.54 -2.98
C PHE A 23 9.44 -5.16 -3.81
N VAL A 24 8.84 -6.26 -3.32
CA VAL A 24 7.70 -6.90 -3.98
C VAL A 24 6.48 -5.99 -4.03
N ALA A 25 6.16 -5.30 -2.93
CA ALA A 25 5.04 -4.36 -2.86
C ALA A 25 5.22 -3.13 -3.77
N GLY A 26 6.45 -2.73 -4.06
CA GLY A 26 6.76 -1.62 -4.98
C GLY A 26 6.54 -1.94 -6.46
N LEU A 27 6.31 -3.20 -6.83
CA LEU A 27 5.97 -3.58 -8.21
C LEU A 27 4.52 -3.18 -8.52
N PRO A 28 4.23 -2.57 -9.70
CA PRO A 28 2.93 -1.97 -9.96
C PRO A 28 1.77 -2.99 -9.95
N PHE A 29 1.90 -4.08 -10.72
CA PHE A 29 0.83 -5.10 -10.77
C PHE A 29 1.00 -6.15 -9.67
N ILE A 30 2.20 -6.71 -9.57
CA ILE A 30 2.50 -7.81 -8.64
C ILE A 30 2.41 -7.32 -7.19
N GLY A 31 2.82 -6.08 -6.90
CA GLY A 31 2.82 -5.53 -5.55
C GLY A 31 1.42 -5.37 -4.98
N ILE A 32 0.47 -4.84 -5.77
CA ILE A 32 -0.94 -4.73 -5.35
C ILE A 32 -1.53 -6.13 -5.10
N ILE A 33 -1.30 -7.09 -6.02
CA ILE A 33 -1.79 -8.47 -5.84
C ILE A 33 -1.21 -9.07 -4.56
N MET A 34 0.08 -8.94 -4.32
CA MET A 34 0.75 -9.48 -3.13
C MET A 34 0.26 -8.82 -1.84
N LEU A 35 0.00 -7.50 -1.86
CA LEU A 35 -0.61 -6.80 -0.73
C LEU A 35 -2.01 -7.34 -0.42
N LEU A 36 -2.83 -7.61 -1.44
CA LEU A 36 -4.16 -8.24 -1.25
C LEU A 36 -4.04 -9.65 -0.66
N VAL A 37 -3.12 -10.47 -1.18
CA VAL A 37 -2.86 -11.83 -0.69
C VAL A 37 -2.40 -11.80 0.77
N TRP A 38 -1.48 -10.91 1.13
CA TRP A 38 -1.01 -10.78 2.52
C TRP A 38 -2.07 -10.20 3.46
N ALA A 39 -2.87 -9.24 3.00
CA ALA A 39 -3.89 -8.57 3.81
C ALA A 39 -5.11 -9.46 4.13
N PHE A 40 -5.55 -10.25 3.14
CA PHE A 40 -6.82 -10.99 3.21
C PHE A 40 -6.66 -12.52 3.17
N GLY A 41 -5.49 -13.02 2.80
CA GLY A 41 -5.20 -14.45 2.83
C GLY A 41 -5.04 -15.03 4.23
N SER A 42 -4.80 -16.34 4.27
CA SER A 42 -4.51 -17.12 5.47
C SER A 42 -3.05 -16.96 5.94
N ASP A 43 -2.50 -15.75 5.82
CA ASP A 43 -1.12 -15.45 6.21
C ASP A 43 -0.93 -15.67 7.72
N PRO A 44 -0.04 -16.59 8.16
CA PRO A 44 0.26 -16.79 9.58
C PRO A 44 1.06 -15.63 10.19
N ASN A 45 1.56 -14.69 9.36
CA ASN A 45 2.29 -13.53 9.82
C ASN A 45 1.38 -12.31 10.11
N TYR A 46 0.94 -12.17 11.36
CA TYR A 46 0.06 -11.05 11.78
C TYR A 46 0.68 -9.67 11.53
N THR A 47 1.99 -9.51 11.72
CA THR A 47 2.70 -8.24 11.49
C THR A 47 2.65 -7.84 10.01
N ARG A 48 2.95 -8.77 9.10
CA ARG A 48 2.88 -8.52 7.65
C ARG A 48 1.44 -8.28 7.20
N LYS A 49 0.48 -9.06 7.72
CA LYS A 49 -0.94 -8.91 7.40
C LYS A 49 -1.47 -7.52 7.76
N ASN A 50 -1.14 -7.01 8.95
CA ASN A 50 -1.55 -5.67 9.36
C ASN A 50 -0.84 -4.57 8.56
N TRP A 51 0.46 -4.74 8.27
CA TRP A 51 1.18 -3.82 7.39
C TRP A 51 0.58 -3.76 5.98
N ALA A 52 0.24 -4.91 5.40
CA ALA A 52 -0.37 -4.97 4.07
C ALA A 52 -1.72 -4.26 4.02
N LYS A 53 -2.57 -4.44 5.05
CA LYS A 53 -3.83 -3.67 5.19
C LYS A 53 -3.57 -2.16 5.27
N GLY A 54 -2.56 -1.74 6.04
CA GLY A 54 -2.17 -0.33 6.14
C GLY A 54 -1.69 0.24 4.81
N MET A 55 -0.87 -0.50 4.05
CA MET A 55 -0.43 -0.09 2.71
C MET A 55 -1.59 0.04 1.72
N LEU A 56 -2.54 -0.90 1.73
CA LEU A 56 -3.74 -0.79 0.90
C LEU A 56 -4.57 0.46 1.25
N LEU A 57 -4.71 0.80 2.53
CA LEU A 57 -5.37 2.02 2.95
C LEU A 57 -4.64 3.27 2.44
N LEU A 58 -3.29 3.30 2.56
CA LEU A 58 -2.48 4.39 2.02
C LEU A 58 -2.61 4.51 0.50
N TYR A 59 -2.67 3.40 -0.23
CA TYR A 59 -2.86 3.42 -1.69
C TYR A 59 -4.21 4.04 -2.06
N VAL A 60 -5.28 3.70 -1.35
CA VAL A 60 -6.60 4.31 -1.55
C VAL A 60 -6.57 5.81 -1.25
N ILE A 61 -5.94 6.22 -0.14
CA ILE A 61 -5.82 7.63 0.23
C ILE A 61 -5.04 8.41 -0.84
N LEU A 62 -3.86 7.91 -1.24
CA LEU A 62 -3.02 8.54 -2.26
C LEU A 62 -3.72 8.59 -3.62
N PHE A 63 -4.48 7.56 -3.97
CA PHE A 63 -5.27 7.54 -5.19
C PHE A 63 -6.32 8.66 -5.19
N ILE A 64 -7.09 8.81 -4.10
CA ILE A 64 -8.07 9.90 -3.95
C ILE A 64 -7.39 11.27 -3.99
N LEU A 65 -6.29 11.44 -3.26
CA LEU A 65 -5.52 12.69 -3.27
C LEU A 65 -4.97 13.01 -4.65
N SER A 66 -4.53 12.01 -5.42
CA SER A 66 -4.05 12.21 -6.79
C SER A 66 -5.16 12.71 -7.72
N ILE A 67 -6.36 12.14 -7.64
CA ILE A 67 -7.52 12.59 -8.42
C ILE A 67 -7.83 14.05 -8.10
N ILE A 68 -7.91 14.38 -6.81
CA ILE A 68 -8.13 15.76 -6.34
C ILE A 68 -7.07 16.69 -6.94
N PHE A 69 -5.79 16.35 -6.78
CA PHE A 69 -4.67 17.15 -7.28
C PHE A 69 -4.75 17.38 -8.81
N PHE A 70 -5.00 16.34 -9.60
CA PHE A 70 -5.12 16.45 -11.06
C PHE A 70 -6.37 17.19 -11.51
N VAL A 71 -7.51 17.05 -10.81
CA VAL A 71 -8.72 17.81 -11.11
C VAL A 71 -8.51 19.29 -10.83
N PHE A 72 -7.90 19.64 -9.70
CA PHE A 72 -7.64 21.05 -9.38
C PHE A 72 -6.62 21.66 -10.34
N LEU A 73 -5.45 21.05 -10.54
CA LEU A 73 -4.42 21.64 -11.41
C LEU A 73 -4.74 21.48 -12.91
N GLY A 74 -5.11 20.28 -13.35
CA GLY A 74 -5.44 19.99 -14.74
C GLY A 74 -6.76 20.59 -15.17
N GLY A 75 -7.77 20.60 -14.30
CA GLY A 75 -9.05 21.26 -14.56
C GLY A 75 -8.90 22.78 -14.68
N MET A 76 -8.12 23.43 -13.80
CA MET A 76 -7.84 24.86 -13.95
C MET A 76 -7.09 25.17 -15.25
N ALA A 77 -6.06 24.40 -15.60
CA ALA A 77 -5.32 24.58 -16.85
C ALA A 77 -6.19 24.35 -18.10
N PHE A 78 -7.09 23.38 -18.06
CA PHE A 78 -8.07 23.14 -19.13
C PHE A 78 -9.05 24.30 -19.26
N LEU A 79 -9.61 24.78 -18.14
CA LEU A 79 -10.56 25.89 -18.11
C LEU A 79 -9.94 27.20 -18.62
N THR A 80 -8.70 27.52 -18.23
CA THR A 80 -8.00 28.72 -18.70
C THR A 80 -7.68 28.65 -20.19
N SER A 81 -7.23 27.49 -20.67
CA SER A 81 -7.00 27.25 -22.11
C SER A 81 -8.31 27.38 -22.90
N PHE A 82 -9.39 26.75 -22.44
CA PHE A 82 -10.71 26.85 -23.07
C PHE A 82 -11.23 28.30 -23.07
N ALA A 83 -11.11 29.03 -21.96
CA ALA A 83 -11.53 30.42 -21.89
C ALA A 83 -10.72 31.29 -22.88
N SER A 84 -9.41 31.06 -23.02
CA SER A 84 -8.55 31.82 -23.94
C SER A 84 -8.85 31.60 -25.43
N GLN A 85 -9.51 30.50 -25.81
CA GLN A 85 -9.90 30.26 -27.21
C GLN A 85 -11.24 30.93 -27.58
N ASN A 86 -12.03 31.36 -26.60
CA ASN A 86 -13.36 31.93 -26.81
C ASN A 86 -13.36 33.47 -26.79
N TYR A 87 -12.18 34.10 -26.67
CA TYR A 87 -11.95 35.54 -26.82
C TYR A 87 -10.85 35.76 -27.86
#